data_AF-A0A1I3TAG5-F1
#
_entry.id   AF-A0A1I3TAG5-F1
#
_cell.length_a   1.000
_cell.length_b   1.000
_cell.length_c   1.000
_cell.angle_alpha   90.00
_cell.angle_beta   90.00
_cell.angle_gamma   90.00
#
_symmetry.space_group_name_H-M   'P 1'
#
loop_
_entity.id
_entity.type
_entity.pdbx_description
1 polymer ?
#
loop_
_entity_poly.entity_id
_entity_poly.type
_entity_poly.pdbx_seq_one_letter_code
_entity_poly.pdbx_strand_id
1 'polypeptide(L)'
;MRETRVSKKENLFASSRFVLPEHREWYARIKEEERRYVPPQLDQEQLGELSELVWQAFQMGSPLTVTYYDGQQPRRLSAHVAHIDQEKRRIKLRAESDIHWIPFARLLQVELAASF
;
A
#
# COMPACT_ATOMS: atom_id res chain seq x y z
N MET A 1 -23.29 8.27 -58.85
CA MET A 1 -22.30 8.06 -57.78
C MET A 1 -22.32 6.60 -57.38
N ARG A 2 -21.15 5.95 -57.43
CA ARG A 2 -20.97 4.54 -57.07
C ARG A 2 -20.71 4.47 -55.56
N GLU A 3 -21.40 3.58 -54.84
CA GLU A 3 -20.81 3.04 -53.62
C GLU A 3 -21.23 1.59 -53.44
N THR A 4 -20.24 0.81 -53.06
CA THR A 4 -20.04 -0.59 -53.38
C THR A 4 -20.78 -1.48 -52.39
N ARG A 5 -21.53 -2.47 -52.89
CA ARG A 5 -22.03 -3.59 -52.09
C ARG A 5 -20.82 -4.32 -51.50
N VAL A 6 -20.53 -4.09 -50.22
CA VAL A 6 -19.44 -4.78 -49.52
C VAL A 6 -19.77 -6.27 -49.51
N SER A 7 -18.94 -7.04 -50.20
CA SER A 7 -19.12 -8.48 -50.41
C SER A 7 -18.91 -9.24 -49.11
N LYS A 8 -19.75 -10.23 -48.87
CA LYS A 8 -19.81 -11.10 -47.66
C LYS A 8 -18.52 -11.89 -47.35
N LYS A 9 -17.45 -11.70 -48.12
CA LYS A 9 -16.17 -12.41 -48.02
C LYS A 9 -15.08 -11.65 -47.25
N GLU A 10 -15.25 -10.38 -46.91
CA GLU A 10 -14.25 -9.60 -46.15
C GLU A 10 -14.51 -9.55 -44.64
N ASN A 11 -15.52 -10.25 -44.14
CA ASN A 11 -15.83 -10.34 -42.71
C ASN A 11 -15.46 -11.70 -42.09
N LEU A 12 -14.43 -12.37 -42.60
CA LEU A 12 -13.95 -13.60 -41.98
C LEU A 12 -13.24 -13.33 -40.64
N PHE A 13 -12.60 -12.16 -40.49
CA PHE A 13 -11.88 -11.77 -39.28
C PHE A 13 -12.74 -11.05 -38.23
N ALA A 14 -13.85 -10.42 -38.61
CA ALA A 14 -14.79 -9.82 -37.64
C ALA A 14 -15.72 -10.87 -37.00
N SER A 15 -15.89 -12.03 -37.65
CA SER A 15 -16.77 -13.09 -37.16
C SER A 15 -16.09 -14.06 -36.18
N SER A 16 -14.76 -14.02 -36.04
CA SER A 16 -14.06 -14.72 -34.95
C SER A 16 -14.09 -13.89 -33.67
N ARG A 17 -15.31 -13.73 -33.14
CA ARG A 17 -15.59 -13.30 -31.76
C ARG A 17 -15.27 -14.45 -30.79
N PHE A 18 -14.10 -15.08 -30.92
CA PHE A 18 -13.60 -16.13 -30.03
C PHE A 18 -12.86 -15.54 -28.81
N VAL A 19 -13.36 -14.42 -28.30
CA VAL A 19 -13.05 -14.00 -26.93
C VAL A 19 -14.28 -14.38 -26.13
N LEU A 20 -14.23 -15.52 -25.44
CA LEU A 20 -15.28 -15.89 -24.50
C LEU A 20 -15.49 -14.70 -23.54
N PRO A 21 -16.74 -14.27 -23.30
CA PRO A 21 -17.04 -13.17 -22.37
C PRO A 21 -16.46 -13.44 -20.97
N GLU A 22 -16.34 -14.71 -20.59
CA GLU A 22 -15.78 -15.17 -19.32
C GLU A 22 -14.31 -14.76 -19.08
N HIS A 23 -13.53 -14.35 -20.08
CA HIS A 23 -12.13 -13.92 -19.84
C HIS A 23 -11.95 -12.41 -19.64
N ARG A 24 -12.94 -11.57 -19.99
CA ARG A 24 -12.79 -10.12 -19.83
C ARG A 24 -12.81 -9.68 -18.36
N GLU A 25 -13.55 -10.41 -17.53
CA GLU A 25 -13.65 -10.14 -16.09
C GLU A 25 -12.38 -10.55 -15.33
N TRP A 26 -11.68 -11.58 -15.82
CA TRP A 26 -10.41 -12.04 -15.23
C TRP A 26 -9.27 -11.04 -15.45
N TYR A 27 -9.18 -10.42 -16.64
CA TYR A 27 -8.13 -9.42 -16.89
C TYR A 27 -8.28 -8.13 -16.07
N ALA A 28 -9.51 -7.73 -15.74
CA ALA A 28 -9.74 -6.58 -14.85
C ALA A 28 -9.31 -6.89 -13.40
N ARG A 29 -9.66 -8.09 -12.91
CA ARG A 29 -9.24 -8.57 -11.58
C ARG A 29 -7.73 -8.67 -11.44
N ILE A 30 -7.04 -9.21 -12.44
CA ILE A 30 -5.58 -9.38 -12.41
C ILE A 30 -4.86 -8.01 -12.38
N LYS A 31 -5.37 -7.00 -13.09
CA LYS A 31 -4.81 -5.63 -13.05
C LYS A 31 -5.01 -4.91 -11.71
N GLU A 32 -6.10 -5.20 -10.99
CA GLU A 32 -6.29 -4.70 -9.62
C GLU A 32 -5.40 -5.43 -8.61
N GLU A 33 -5.08 -6.71 -8.84
CA GLU A 33 -4.14 -7.46 -8.00
C GLU A 33 -2.67 -7.07 -8.24
N GLU A 34 -2.25 -6.77 -9.48
CA GLU A 34 -0.90 -6.30 -9.79
C GLU A 34 -0.58 -4.90 -9.23
N ARG A 35 -1.62 -4.10 -8.89
CA ARG A 35 -1.46 -2.79 -8.23
C ARG A 35 -1.45 -2.86 -6.71
N ARG A 36 -1.65 -4.05 -6.13
CA ARG A 36 -1.62 -4.22 -4.68
C ARG A 36 -0.16 -4.19 -4.25
N TYR A 37 0.28 -3.07 -3.67
CA TYR A 37 1.58 -2.99 -3.02
C TYR A 37 1.69 -4.14 -2.02
N VAL A 38 2.57 -5.09 -2.29
CA VAL A 38 2.91 -6.16 -1.36
C VAL A 38 3.86 -5.53 -0.36
N PRO A 39 3.43 -5.26 0.90
CA PRO A 39 4.35 -4.73 1.88
C PRO A 39 5.51 -5.72 2.05
N PRO A 40 6.77 -5.25 2.11
CA PRO A 40 7.89 -6.11 2.42
C PRO A 40 7.58 -6.89 3.70
N GLN A 41 7.78 -8.21 3.65
CA GLN A 41 7.78 -9.01 4.87
C GLN A 41 9.04 -8.63 5.65
N LEU A 42 8.85 -7.85 6.70
CA LEU A 42 9.92 -7.55 7.64
C LEU A 42 10.17 -8.80 8.49
N ASP A 43 11.42 -9.26 8.49
CA ASP A 43 11.86 -10.31 9.40
C ASP A 43 11.80 -9.83 10.86
N GLN A 44 11.92 -10.77 11.80
CA GLN A 44 11.85 -10.44 13.23
C GLN A 44 12.93 -9.43 13.66
N GLU A 45 14.10 -9.50 13.04
CA GLU A 45 15.21 -8.57 13.28
C GLU A 45 14.82 -7.15 12.88
N GLN A 46 14.33 -6.97 11.65
CA GLN A 46 13.90 -5.68 11.12
C GLN A 46 12.75 -5.08 11.94
N LEU A 47 11.77 -5.90 12.35
CA LEU A 47 10.70 -5.46 13.25
C LEU A 47 11.24 -5.03 14.62
N GLY A 48 12.27 -5.71 15.12
CA GLY A 48 12.98 -5.35 16.34
C GLY A 48 13.63 -3.98 16.23
N GLU A 49 14.37 -3.73 15.14
CA GLU A 49 15.01 -2.45 14.86
C GLU A 49 13.99 -1.29 14.79
N LEU A 50 12.87 -1.49 14.08
CA LEU A 50 11.81 -0.48 14.04
C LEU A 50 11.19 -0.24 15.42
N SER A 51 11.04 -1.30 16.23
CA SER A 51 10.50 -1.20 17.58
C SER A 51 11.45 -0.42 18.51
N GLU A 52 12.76 -0.67 18.40
CA GLU A 52 13.81 0.07 19.12
C GLU A 52 13.80 1.56 18.74
N LEU A 53 13.74 1.89 17.44
CA LEU A 53 13.69 3.28 16.98
C LEU A 53 12.45 4.02 17.48
N VAL A 54 11.28 3.36 17.46
CA VAL A 54 10.05 3.92 18.04
C VAL A 54 10.19 4.12 19.54
N TRP A 55 10.79 3.16 20.26
CA TRP A 55 11.04 3.28 21.69
C TRP A 55 11.97 4.45 22.00
N GLN A 56 13.06 4.59 21.24
CA GLN A 56 14.00 5.68 21.37
C GLN A 56 13.31 7.03 21.15
N ALA A 57 12.48 7.16 20.10
CA ALA A 57 11.71 8.37 19.86
C ALA A 57 10.74 8.69 21.02
N PHE A 58 10.08 7.67 21.56
CA PHE A 58 9.17 7.80 22.68
C PHE A 58 9.90 8.27 23.96
N GLN A 59 11.08 7.73 24.24
CA GLN A 59 11.91 8.13 25.38
C GLN A 59 12.45 9.56 25.24
N MET A 60 12.88 9.94 24.03
CA MET A 60 13.40 11.28 23.76
C MET A 60 12.29 12.34 23.64
N GLY A 61 11.04 11.92 23.44
CA GLY A 61 9.93 12.82 23.14
C GLY A 61 10.07 13.51 21.77
N SER A 62 10.96 13.02 20.91
CA SER A 62 11.25 13.62 19.61
C SER A 62 10.18 13.23 18.58
N PRO A 63 9.88 14.12 17.61
CA PRO A 63 9.07 13.74 16.47
C PRO A 63 9.79 12.65 15.66
N LEU A 64 9.01 11.73 15.09
CA LEU A 64 9.49 10.72 14.16
C LEU A 64 8.63 10.71 12.91
N THR A 65 9.18 10.22 11.82
CA THR A 65 8.44 9.94 10.59
C THR A 65 8.31 8.43 10.44
N VAL A 66 7.08 7.95 10.50
CA VAL A 66 6.76 6.55 10.18
C VAL A 66 6.29 6.42 8.76
N THR A 67 6.79 5.40 8.07
CA THR A 67 6.20 4.89 6.84
C THR A 67 5.42 3.63 7.18
N TYR A 68 4.13 3.60 6.85
CA TYR A 68 3.26 2.47 7.12
C TYR A 68 2.39 2.13 5.91
N TYR A 69 1.94 0.89 5.85
CA TYR A 69 1.00 0.44 4.84
C TYR A 69 -0.44 0.68 5.28
N ASP A 70 -1.18 1.50 4.52
CA ASP A 70 -2.58 1.85 4.79
C ASP A 70 -3.58 0.84 4.20
N GLY A 71 -3.10 -0.25 3.58
CA GLY A 71 -3.94 -1.23 2.89
C GLY A 71 -4.09 -1.00 1.39
N GLN A 72 -3.59 0.11 0.87
CA GLN A 72 -3.56 0.43 -0.56
C GLN A 72 -2.15 0.83 -1.01
N GLN A 73 -1.55 1.78 -0.30
CA GLN A 73 -0.24 2.34 -0.61
C GLN A 73 0.55 2.63 0.68
N PRO A 74 1.89 2.70 0.61
CA PRO A 74 2.69 3.22 1.70
C PRO A 74 2.36 4.70 1.92
N ARG A 75 2.10 5.06 3.18
CA ARG A 75 1.90 6.45 3.64
C ARG A 75 3.00 6.82 4.61
N ARG A 76 3.43 8.08 4.56
CA ARG A 76 4.34 8.69 5.53
C ARG A 76 3.58 9.61 6.47
N LEU A 77 3.87 9.52 7.75
CA LEU A 77 3.27 10.34 8.79
C LEU A 77 4.35 10.79 9.76
N SER A 78 4.51 12.10 9.91
CA SER A 78 5.36 12.71 10.92
C SER A 78 4.54 13.00 12.16
N ALA A 79 4.93 12.40 13.29
CA ALA A 79 4.14 12.43 14.52
C ALA A 79 5.02 12.18 15.75
N HIS A 80 4.49 12.51 16.92
CA HIS A 80 5.09 12.15 18.20
C HIS A 80 4.47 10.84 18.71
N VAL A 81 5.29 9.98 19.30
CA VAL A 81 4.78 8.76 19.95
C VAL A 81 4.11 9.15 21.25
N ALA A 82 2.79 9.00 21.32
CA ALA A 82 2.02 9.29 22.52
C ALA A 82 1.96 8.09 23.47
N HIS A 83 1.93 6.87 22.91
CA HIS A 83 1.83 5.64 23.68
C HIS A 83 2.23 4.43 22.84
N ILE A 84 2.78 3.40 23.47
CA ILE A 84 3.13 2.12 22.83
C ILE A 84 2.35 1.01 23.55
N ASP A 85 1.47 0.35 22.81
CA ASP A 85 0.63 -0.76 23.29
C ASP A 85 1.30 -2.08 22.89
N GLN A 86 2.04 -2.64 23.84
CA GLN A 86 2.82 -3.87 23.63
C GLN A 86 1.92 -5.09 23.48
N GLU A 87 0.82 -5.17 24.23
CA GLU A 87 -0.13 -6.29 24.18
C GLU A 87 -0.75 -6.43 22.79
N LYS A 88 -1.18 -5.31 22.19
CA LYS A 88 -1.78 -5.29 20.85
C LYS A 88 -0.76 -5.02 19.74
N ARG A 89 0.53 -4.91 20.08
CA ARG A 89 1.63 -4.59 19.16
C ARG A 89 1.29 -3.44 18.22
N ARG A 90 0.92 -2.29 18.79
CA ARG A 90 0.56 -1.07 18.04
C ARG A 90 1.06 0.18 18.74
N ILE A 91 1.27 1.22 17.94
CA ILE A 91 1.77 2.51 18.39
C ILE A 91 0.69 3.57 18.22
N LYS A 92 0.57 4.44 19.22
CA LYS A 92 -0.28 5.62 19.20
C LYS A 92 0.57 6.80 18.82
N LEU A 93 0.32 7.34 17.65
CA LEU A 93 0.99 8.52 17.12
C LEU A 93 0.07 9.72 17.21
N ARG A 94 0.60 10.85 17.67
CA ARG A 94 -0.09 12.14 17.67
C ARG A 94 0.56 13.04 16.62
N ALA A 95 -0.18 13.33 15.56
CA ALA A 95 0.21 14.25 14.51
C ALA A 95 -0.62 15.52 14.65
N GLU A 96 -0.02 16.68 14.89
CA GLU A 96 -0.70 17.98 15.06
C GLU A 96 -2.00 17.95 15.90
N SER A 97 -3.15 17.65 15.31
CA SER A 97 -4.47 17.51 15.97
C SER A 97 -5.09 16.10 15.92
N ASP A 98 -4.50 15.16 15.18
CA ASP A 98 -5.00 13.81 14.94
C ASP A 98 -4.23 12.74 15.72
N ILE A 99 -4.93 11.66 16.04
CA ILE A 99 -4.37 10.49 16.71
C ILE A 99 -4.49 9.28 15.79
N HIS A 100 -3.36 8.67 15.48
CA HIS A 100 -3.28 7.48 14.63
C HIS A 100 -2.82 6.28 15.44
N TRP A 101 -3.55 5.17 15.31
CA TRP A 101 -3.12 3.87 15.83
C TRP A 101 -2.58 3.02 14.70
N ILE A 102 -1.30 2.67 14.77
CA ILE A 102 -0.61 1.93 13.72
C ILE A 102 -0.06 0.63 14.30
N PRO A 103 -0.47 -0.56 13.80
CA PRO A 103 0.15 -1.82 14.18
C PRO A 103 1.61 -1.89 13.74
N PHE A 104 2.49 -2.48 14.56
CA PHE A 104 3.89 -2.72 14.17
C PHE A 104 3.99 -3.54 12.87
N ALA A 105 3.07 -4.49 12.68
CA ALA A 105 3.01 -5.32 11.46
C ALA A 105 2.70 -4.53 10.17
N ARG A 106 2.25 -3.27 10.27
CA ARG A 106 2.03 -2.38 9.12
C ARG A 106 3.13 -1.34 8.95
N LEU A 107 4.09 -1.28 9.87
CA LEU A 107 5.24 -0.39 9.73
C LEU A 107 6.14 -0.94 8.64
N LEU A 108 6.68 -0.02 7.85
CA LEU A 108 7.59 -0.29 6.76
C LEU A 108 8.95 0.33 7.05
N GLN A 109 8.96 1.54 7.63
CA GLN A 109 10.17 2.28 7.98
C GLN A 109 9.87 3.27 9.11
N VAL A 110 10.87 3.57 9.93
CA VAL A 110 10.82 4.57 10.99
C VAL A 110 12.08 5.41 10.92
N GLU A 111 11.93 6.73 10.86
CA GLU A 111 13.04 7.68 10.82
C GLU A 111 12.86 8.69 11.95
N LEU A 112 13.88 8.83 12.80
CA LEU A 112 13.92 9.88 13.81
C LEU A 112 14.11 11.22 13.11
N ALA A 113 13.31 12.23 13.47
CA ALA A 113 13.61 13.59 13.04
C ALA A 113 14.83 14.05 13.84
N ALA A 114 16.02 14.00 13.21
CA ALA A 114 17.21 14.59 13.79
C ALA A 114 16.99 16.11 13.91
N SER A 115 16.81 16.60 15.13
CA SER A 115 17.04 18.02 15.42
C SER A 115 18.54 18.27 15.30
N PHE A 116 18.94 18.98 14.24
CA PHE A 116 20.26 19.59 14.11
C PHE A 116 20.35 20.88 14.92
#